data_AF-E4WL47-F1
#
_entry.id   AF-E4WL47-F1
#
_cell.length_a   1.000
_cell.length_b   1.000
_cell.length_c   1.000
_cell.angle_alpha   90.00
_cell.angle_beta   90.00
_cell.angle_gamma   90.00
#
_symmetry.space_group_name_H-M   'P 1'
#
loop_
_entity.id
_entity.type
_entity.pdbx_description
1 polymer ?
#
loop_
_entity_poly.entity_id
_entity_poly.type
_entity_poly.pdbx_seq_one_letter_code
_entity_poly.pdbx_strand_id
1 'polypeptide(L)'
;AVKRLIGRRFDDSVVSKDKDMVPYKIVKADNGDAWVEVSGKKMAPPEISAKVLQKMKKTAEDYLGAEVTEAVITVPAYFNDSQRQATKDAGRIAGLDVKRIINEPTAAALAYGMDKQRGDQKVAVYDLGGGTFDISIIEIAEIEGEHQFEVLSTNGDTFLGGEDFDLRIIDHLVESFKKEQGVDLRNDPLALQRLKE
;
A
#
# COMPACT_ATOMS: atom_id res chain seq x y z
N ALA A 1 7.69 -2.55 1.07
CA ALA A 1 7.19 -1.17 0.85
C ALA A 1 6.78 -0.51 2.18
N VAL A 2 6.97 0.81 2.38
CA VAL A 2 6.63 1.50 3.67
C VAL A 2 5.13 1.48 4.00
N LYS A 3 4.25 1.32 3.01
CA LYS A 3 2.80 1.12 3.21
C LYS A 3 2.48 -0.07 4.14
N ARG A 4 3.33 -1.11 4.18
CA ARG A 4 3.16 -2.25 5.10
C ARG A 4 3.43 -1.89 6.57
N LEU A 5 4.16 -0.81 6.84
CA LEU A 5 4.52 -0.34 8.19
C LEU A 5 3.62 0.77 8.74
N ILE A 6 2.90 1.48 7.87
CA ILE A 6 2.11 2.65 8.27
C ILE A 6 1.06 2.28 9.32
N GLY A 7 1.03 3.01 10.43
CA GLY A 7 0.08 2.80 11.54
C GLY A 7 0.27 1.52 12.36
N ARG A 8 1.39 0.80 12.19
CA ARG A 8 1.71 -0.44 12.94
C ARG A 8 2.66 -0.22 14.12
N ARG A 9 2.59 -1.11 15.11
CA ARG A 9 3.54 -1.14 16.22
C ARG A 9 4.79 -1.93 15.84
N PHE A 10 5.94 -1.54 16.40
CA PHE A 10 7.21 -2.22 16.12
C PHE A 10 7.22 -3.70 16.51
N ASP A 11 6.42 -4.04 17.52
CA ASP A 11 6.32 -5.39 18.09
C ASP A 11 5.23 -6.24 17.39
N ASP A 12 4.53 -5.70 16.39
CA ASP A 12 3.55 -6.48 15.61
C ASP A 12 4.24 -7.64 14.87
N SER A 13 3.60 -8.81 14.86
CA SER A 13 4.13 -10.01 14.19
C SER A 13 4.41 -9.77 12.69
N VAL A 14 3.57 -8.96 12.05
CA VAL A 14 3.72 -8.54 10.65
C VAL A 14 4.98 -7.71 10.44
N VAL A 15 5.28 -6.77 11.34
CA VAL A 15 6.48 -5.94 11.27
C VAL A 15 7.74 -6.77 11.50
N SER A 16 7.66 -7.81 12.33
CA SER A 16 8.76 -8.75 12.51
C SER A 16 9.08 -9.51 11.22
N LYS A 17 8.08 -9.91 10.44
CA LYS A 17 8.31 -10.52 9.11
C LYS A 17 8.94 -9.51 8.15
N ASP A 18 8.45 -8.28 8.12
CA ASP A 18 9.00 -7.23 7.24
C ASP A 18 10.48 -6.95 7.51
N LYS A 19 10.95 -7.02 8.77
CA LYS A 19 12.36 -6.82 9.13
C LYS A 19 13.30 -7.75 8.38
N ASP A 20 12.86 -8.98 8.11
CA ASP A 20 13.66 -9.99 7.43
C ASP A 20 13.55 -9.87 5.89
N MET A 21 12.56 -9.13 5.39
CA MET A 21 12.24 -9.04 3.96
C MET A 21 12.76 -7.77 3.29
N VAL A 22 13.02 -6.71 4.05
CA VAL A 22 13.35 -5.39 3.50
C VAL A 22 14.82 -5.02 3.73
N PRO A 23 15.48 -4.34 2.76
CA PRO A 23 16.89 -3.99 2.89
C PRO A 23 17.14 -2.78 3.78
N TYR A 24 16.09 -2.05 4.17
CA TYR A 24 16.18 -0.88 5.04
C TYR A 24 15.93 -1.25 6.50
N LYS A 25 16.49 -0.47 7.42
CA LYS A 25 16.38 -0.76 8.85
C LYS A 25 15.05 -0.28 9.39
N ILE A 26 14.24 -1.19 9.93
CA ILE A 26 13.04 -0.89 10.71
C ILE A 26 13.44 -0.73 12.18
N VAL A 27 12.99 0.35 12.83
CA VAL A 27 13.35 0.72 14.21
C VAL A 27 12.11 1.03 15.05
N LYS A 28 12.24 0.87 16.36
CA LYS A 28 11.21 1.25 17.32
C LYS A 28 11.30 2.76 17.60
N ALA A 29 10.17 3.44 17.42
CA ALA A 29 10.01 4.82 17.87
C ALA A 29 9.78 4.88 19.38
N ASP A 30 9.93 6.06 19.97
CA ASP A 30 9.81 6.26 21.41
C ASP A 30 8.39 5.93 21.92
N ASN A 31 7.38 6.12 21.07
CA ASN A 31 5.99 5.77 21.36
C ASN A 31 5.65 4.28 21.07
N GLY A 32 6.62 3.48 20.61
CA GLY A 32 6.46 2.06 20.27
C GLY A 32 6.09 1.75 18.81
N ASP A 33 5.92 2.77 17.96
CA ASP A 33 5.55 2.57 16.56
C ASP A 33 6.71 2.03 15.72
N ALA A 34 6.35 1.36 14.61
CA ALA A 34 7.31 0.91 13.61
C ALA A 34 7.74 2.08 12.73
N TRP A 35 9.00 2.50 12.87
CA TRP A 35 9.63 3.54 12.04
C TRP A 35 10.74 2.92 11.19
N VAL A 36 11.33 3.73 10.31
CA VAL A 36 12.55 3.33 9.59
C VAL A 36 13.70 4.26 9.91
N GLU A 37 14.93 3.78 9.75
CA GLU A 37 16.15 4.58 9.93
C GLU A 37 16.87 4.73 8.60
N VAL A 38 17.09 5.98 8.18
CA VAL A 38 17.80 6.32 6.95
C VAL A 38 18.98 7.20 7.31
N SER A 39 20.20 6.72 7.05
CA SER A 39 21.44 7.46 7.37
C SER A 39 21.50 7.95 8.83
N GLY A 40 21.09 7.10 9.78
CA GLY A 40 21.05 7.42 11.21
C GLY A 40 19.87 8.29 11.66
N LYS A 41 19.02 8.76 10.73
CA LYS A 41 17.80 9.51 11.07
C LYS A 41 16.59 8.57 11.13
N LYS A 42 15.92 8.53 12.28
CA LYS A 42 14.62 7.85 12.42
C LYS A 42 13.54 8.68 11.72
N MET A 43 12.71 8.03 10.91
CA MET A 43 11.64 8.64 10.13
C MET A 43 10.36 7.82 10.29
N ALA A 44 9.23 8.52 10.47
CA ALA A 44 7.94 7.87 10.59
C ALA A 44 7.42 7.44 9.20
N PRO A 45 6.67 6.33 9.09
CA PRO A 45 6.08 5.92 7.81
C PRO A 45 5.26 7.01 7.10
N PRO A 46 4.45 7.85 7.81
CA PRO A 46 3.75 8.97 7.18
C PRO A 46 4.68 9.99 6.51
N GLU A 47 5.85 10.28 7.09
CA GLU A 47 6.81 11.23 6.50
C GLU A 47 7.38 10.73 5.18
N ILE A 48 7.54 9.41 5.05
CA ILE A 48 8.06 8.79 3.83
C ILE A 48 6.97 8.70 2.77
N SER A 49 5.77 8.25 3.15
CA SER A 49 4.61 8.25 2.26
C SER A 49 4.28 9.67 1.77
N ALA A 50 4.48 10.70 2.61
CA ALA A 50 4.31 12.10 2.22
C ALA A 50 5.22 12.50 1.05
N LYS A 51 6.43 11.96 0.93
CA LYS A 51 7.32 12.24 -0.22
C LYS A 51 6.72 11.70 -1.53
N VAL A 52 6.09 10.53 -1.48
CA VAL A 52 5.37 9.97 -2.63
C VAL A 52 4.17 10.86 -2.97
N LEU A 53 3.38 11.27 -1.97
CA LEU A 53 2.23 12.13 -2.17
C LEU A 53 2.61 13.53 -2.68
N GLN A 54 3.73 14.10 -2.22
CA GLN A 54 4.28 15.35 -2.74
C GLN A 54 4.64 15.22 -4.22
N LYS A 55 5.22 14.09 -4.65
CA LYS A 55 5.46 13.82 -6.06
C LYS A 55 4.15 13.75 -6.85
N MET A 56 3.12 13.10 -6.33
CA MET A 56 1.80 13.01 -6.99
C MET A 56 1.11 14.38 -7.08
N LYS A 57 1.17 15.17 -6.00
CA LYS A 57 0.73 16.57 -5.98
C LYS A 57 1.42 17.36 -7.09
N LYS A 58 2.75 17.31 -7.15
CA LYS A 58 3.53 18.02 -8.17
C LYS A 58 3.19 17.58 -9.59
N THR A 59 2.98 16.28 -9.81
CA THR A 59 2.53 15.75 -11.11
C THR A 59 1.18 16.36 -11.53
N ALA A 60 0.22 16.48 -10.60
CA ALA A 60 -1.07 17.09 -10.89
C ALA A 60 -0.95 18.60 -11.15
N GLU A 61 -0.14 19.31 -10.35
CA GLU A 61 0.13 20.74 -10.53
C GLU A 61 0.78 21.03 -11.89
N ASP A 62 1.74 20.20 -12.31
CA ASP A 62 2.40 20.34 -13.62
C ASP A 62 1.43 20.15 -14.79
N TYR A 63 0.49 19.23 -14.65
CA TYR A 63 -0.54 19.00 -15.66
C TYR A 63 -1.57 20.14 -15.71
N LEU A 64 -1.99 20.65 -14.55
CA LEU A 64 -3.04 21.66 -14.44
C LEU A 64 -2.53 23.10 -14.62
N GLY A 65 -1.23 23.34 -14.39
CA GLY A 65 -0.67 24.68 -14.35
C GLY A 65 -1.14 25.51 -13.16
N ALA A 66 -1.64 24.86 -12.09
CA ALA A 66 -2.22 25.50 -10.91
C ALA A 66 -1.87 24.72 -9.64
N GLU A 67 -1.94 25.39 -8.49
CA GLU A 67 -1.69 24.77 -7.18
C GLU A 67 -2.77 23.75 -6.82
N VAL A 68 -2.35 22.61 -6.24
CA VAL A 68 -3.24 21.56 -5.76
C VAL A 68 -3.13 21.45 -4.24
N THR A 69 -4.20 21.81 -3.53
CA THR A 69 -4.23 21.85 -2.06
C THR A 69 -5.09 20.77 -1.44
N GLU A 70 -5.91 20.06 -2.21
CA GLU A 70 -6.91 19.12 -1.70
C GLU A 70 -6.78 17.76 -2.39
N ALA A 71 -7.05 16.67 -1.66
CA ALA A 71 -6.97 15.33 -2.23
C ALA A 71 -7.96 14.34 -1.59
N VAL A 72 -8.31 13.33 -2.39
CA VAL A 72 -8.85 12.05 -1.92
C VAL A 72 -7.73 11.03 -2.00
N ILE A 73 -7.48 10.30 -0.92
CA ILE A 73 -6.38 9.32 -0.83
C ILE A 73 -6.98 7.93 -0.58
N THR A 74 -6.50 6.93 -1.31
CA THR A 74 -6.95 5.55 -1.18
C THR A 74 -6.26 4.82 -0.03
N VAL A 75 -6.95 3.85 0.56
CA VAL A 75 -6.38 2.88 1.53
C VAL A 75 -6.97 1.48 1.29
N PRO A 76 -6.28 0.40 1.68
CA PRO A 76 -6.87 -0.94 1.69
C PRO A 76 -8.16 -0.98 2.51
N ALA A 77 -9.12 -1.81 2.12
CA ALA A 77 -10.41 -1.87 2.81
C ALA A 77 -10.24 -2.28 4.29
N TYR A 78 -9.30 -3.19 4.55
CA TYR A 78 -8.98 -3.72 5.87
C TYR A 78 -8.11 -2.83 6.76
N PHE A 79 -7.77 -1.61 6.32
CA PHE A 79 -7.04 -0.69 7.18
C PHE A 79 -7.85 -0.30 8.42
N ASN A 80 -7.23 -0.46 9.58
CA ASN A 80 -7.79 -0.02 10.86
C ASN A 80 -7.65 1.50 11.04
N ASP A 81 -8.23 2.03 12.12
CA ASP A 81 -8.25 3.48 12.40
C ASP A 81 -6.85 4.11 12.49
N SER A 82 -5.89 3.40 13.10
CA SER A 82 -4.49 3.87 13.19
C SER A 82 -3.85 4.03 11.82
N GLN A 83 -4.05 3.04 10.94
CA GLN A 83 -3.48 3.05 9.58
C GLN A 83 -4.15 4.12 8.70
N ARG A 84 -5.48 4.29 8.83
CA ARG A 84 -6.22 5.36 8.15
C ARG A 84 -5.77 6.74 8.61
N GLN A 85 -5.62 6.94 9.91
CA GLN A 85 -5.17 8.20 10.49
C GLN A 85 -3.73 8.53 10.06
N ALA A 86 -2.82 7.56 10.13
CA ALA A 86 -1.45 7.71 9.68
C ALA A 86 -1.35 8.03 8.16
N THR A 87 -2.22 7.46 7.34
CA THR A 87 -2.31 7.80 5.91
C THR A 87 -2.84 9.23 5.69
N LYS A 88 -3.85 9.64 6.46
CA LYS A 88 -4.36 11.01 6.45
C LYS A 88 -3.27 12.02 6.85
N ASP A 89 -2.46 11.67 7.84
CA ASP A 89 -1.33 12.49 8.29
C ASP A 89 -0.24 12.58 7.22
N ALA A 90 0.04 11.50 6.47
CA ALA A 90 0.92 11.57 5.31
C ALA A 90 0.44 12.59 4.27
N GLY A 91 -0.87 12.66 4.02
CA GLY A 91 -1.47 13.69 3.15
C GLY A 91 -1.26 15.12 3.69
N ARG A 92 -1.49 15.33 4.98
CA ARG A 92 -1.25 16.63 5.62
C ARG A 92 0.21 17.06 5.55
N ILE A 93 1.15 16.16 5.83
CA ILE A 93 2.60 16.41 5.73
C ILE A 93 2.99 16.74 4.28
N ALA A 94 2.29 16.16 3.31
CA ALA A 94 2.48 16.47 1.89
C ALA A 94 1.90 17.83 1.45
N GLY A 95 1.24 18.57 2.36
CA GLY A 95 0.58 19.83 2.04
C GLY A 95 -0.74 19.66 1.31
N LEU A 96 -1.48 18.57 1.60
CA LEU A 96 -2.80 18.28 1.07
C LEU A 96 -3.83 18.26 2.21
N ASP A 97 -4.93 18.99 2.03
CA ASP A 97 -6.15 18.81 2.82
C ASP A 97 -6.88 17.55 2.32
N VAL A 98 -6.84 16.51 3.16
CA VAL A 98 -7.41 15.20 2.84
C VAL A 98 -8.91 15.22 3.07
N LYS A 99 -9.67 15.52 2.00
CA LYS A 99 -11.13 15.59 2.02
C LYS A 99 -11.79 14.25 2.31
N ARG A 100 -11.19 13.16 1.82
CA ARG A 100 -11.68 11.81 2.03
C ARG A 100 -10.56 10.80 2.00
N ILE A 101 -10.63 9.83 2.91
CA ILE A 101 -9.95 8.55 2.76
C ILE A 101 -10.97 7.57 2.17
N ILE A 102 -10.68 7.01 1.01
CA ILE A 102 -11.57 6.07 0.33
C ILE A 102 -10.94 4.68 0.30
N ASN A 103 -11.75 3.64 0.41
CA ASN A 103 -11.26 2.27 0.26
C ASN A 103 -10.92 1.99 -1.20
N GLU A 104 -9.79 1.33 -1.43
CA GLU A 104 -9.30 0.91 -2.75
C GLU A 104 -10.38 0.17 -3.58
N PRO A 105 -11.04 -0.89 -3.07
CA PRO A 105 -12.06 -1.58 -3.86
C PRO A 105 -13.31 -0.72 -4.13
N THR A 106 -13.63 0.22 -3.25
CA THR A 106 -14.73 1.18 -3.48
C THR A 106 -14.36 2.17 -4.57
N ALA A 107 -13.13 2.69 -4.58
CA ALA A 107 -12.66 3.57 -5.65
C ALA A 107 -12.66 2.85 -7.01
N ALA A 108 -12.26 1.58 -7.05
CA ALA A 108 -12.34 0.75 -8.24
C ALA A 108 -13.79 0.52 -8.72
N ALA A 109 -14.72 0.25 -7.78
CA ALA A 109 -16.14 0.10 -8.12
C ALA A 109 -16.76 1.40 -8.64
N LEU A 110 -16.41 2.56 -8.07
CA LEU A 110 -16.83 3.87 -8.58
C LEU A 110 -16.37 4.06 -10.04
N ALA A 111 -15.08 3.80 -10.32
CA ALA A 111 -14.53 3.89 -11.66
C ALA A 111 -15.23 2.93 -12.64
N TYR A 112 -15.52 1.70 -12.21
CA TYR A 112 -16.27 0.73 -13.01
C TYR A 112 -17.71 1.18 -13.31
N GLY A 113 -18.41 1.72 -12.29
CA GLY A 113 -19.80 2.16 -12.41
C GLY A 113 -19.99 3.39 -13.30
N MET A 114 -19.03 4.31 -13.34
CA MET A 114 -19.12 5.54 -14.15
C MET A 114 -19.27 5.30 -15.66
N ASP A 115 -18.66 4.23 -16.18
CA ASP A 115 -18.67 3.93 -17.63
C ASP A 115 -19.80 2.97 -18.05
N LYS A 116 -20.54 2.36 -17.11
CA LYS A 116 -21.40 1.18 -17.38
C LYS A 116 -22.88 1.50 -17.10
N GLN A 117 -23.63 1.86 -18.14
CA GLN A 117 -25.04 2.30 -18.06
C GLN A 117 -26.12 1.21 -17.82
N ARG A 118 -25.93 0.15 -17.01
CA ARG A 118 -27.01 -0.86 -16.89
C ARG A 118 -27.27 -1.42 -15.50
N GLY A 119 -28.25 -0.81 -14.84
CA GLY A 119 -29.11 -1.41 -13.81
C GLY A 119 -28.39 -1.87 -12.55
N ASP A 120 -29.15 -2.48 -11.65
CA ASP A 120 -28.60 -3.00 -10.41
C ASP A 120 -27.63 -4.16 -10.70
N GLN A 121 -26.41 -4.03 -10.17
CA GLN A 121 -25.33 -5.00 -10.36
C GLN A 121 -24.70 -5.37 -9.04
N LYS A 122 -24.32 -6.64 -8.91
CA LYS A 122 -23.44 -7.11 -7.84
C LYS A 122 -22.10 -7.47 -8.45
N VAL A 123 -21.06 -6.82 -7.98
CA VAL A 123 -19.69 -7.02 -8.45
C VAL A 123 -18.80 -7.53 -7.33
N ALA A 124 -17.82 -8.35 -7.70
CA ALA A 124 -16.73 -8.74 -6.82
C ALA A 124 -15.47 -8.01 -7.29
N VAL A 125 -14.93 -7.14 -6.44
CA VAL A 125 -13.67 -6.45 -6.70
C VAL A 125 -12.56 -7.24 -6.03
N TYR A 126 -11.77 -7.94 -6.85
CA TYR A 126 -10.57 -8.66 -6.44
C TYR A 126 -9.35 -7.78 -6.71
N ASP A 127 -8.66 -7.33 -5.67
CA ASP A 127 -7.48 -6.47 -5.74
C ASP A 127 -6.29 -7.16 -5.08
N LEU A 128 -5.35 -7.63 -5.91
CA LEU A 128 -4.08 -8.21 -5.46
C LEU A 128 -2.94 -7.29 -5.90
N GLY A 129 -2.53 -6.42 -4.98
CA GLY A 129 -1.46 -5.46 -5.22
C GLY A 129 -0.07 -6.01 -4.92
N GLY A 130 0.91 -5.11 -4.90
CA GLY A 130 2.29 -5.46 -4.55
C GLY A 130 2.47 -5.91 -3.10
N GLY A 131 1.57 -5.54 -2.19
CA GLY A 131 1.74 -5.83 -0.76
C GLY A 131 0.50 -6.23 0.03
N THR A 132 -0.69 -6.06 -0.56
CA THR A 132 -1.99 -6.30 0.09
C THR A 132 -2.94 -6.99 -0.88
N PHE A 133 -3.83 -7.80 -0.34
CA PHE A 133 -4.92 -8.45 -1.03
C PHE A 133 -6.24 -8.02 -0.40
N ASP A 134 -7.19 -7.56 -1.20
CA ASP A 134 -8.56 -7.26 -0.79
C ASP A 134 -9.56 -7.92 -1.75
N ILE A 135 -10.68 -8.37 -1.20
CA ILE A 135 -11.85 -8.83 -1.95
C ILE A 135 -13.10 -8.17 -1.36
N SER A 136 -13.87 -7.48 -2.18
CA SER A 136 -15.11 -6.83 -1.74
C SER A 136 -16.27 -7.19 -2.65
N ILE A 137 -17.41 -7.51 -2.06
CA ILE A 137 -18.68 -7.67 -2.77
C ILE A 137 -19.43 -6.35 -2.66
N ILE A 138 -19.70 -5.74 -3.81
CA ILE A 138 -20.28 -4.40 -3.90
C ILE A 138 -21.54 -4.47 -4.74
N GLU A 139 -22.63 -3.95 -4.19
CA GLU A 139 -23.85 -3.70 -4.93
C GLU A 139 -23.81 -2.28 -5.49
N ILE A 140 -24.08 -2.16 -6.78
CA ILE A 140 -24.18 -0.91 -7.51
C ILE A 140 -25.63 -0.81 -7.95
N ALA A 141 -26.40 0.06 -7.32
CA ALA A 141 -27.80 0.30 -7.64
C ALA A 141 -27.95 1.65 -8.35
N GLU A 142 -28.92 1.74 -9.27
CA GLU A 142 -29.29 3.01 -9.89
C GLU A 142 -30.61 3.51 -9.26
N ILE A 143 -30.50 4.53 -8.42
CA ILE A 143 -31.65 5.10 -7.71
C ILE A 143 -31.79 6.55 -8.15
N GLU A 144 -32.95 6.89 -8.72
CA GLU A 144 -33.26 8.26 -9.18
C GLU A 144 -32.24 8.84 -10.19
N GLY A 145 -31.57 7.97 -10.96
CA GLY A 145 -30.55 8.36 -11.93
C GLY A 145 -29.15 8.61 -11.32
N GLU A 146 -28.98 8.33 -10.03
CA GLU A 146 -27.68 8.32 -9.35
C GLU A 146 -27.24 6.88 -9.02
N HIS A 147 -25.94 6.61 -9.15
CA HIS A 147 -25.37 5.33 -8.74
C HIS A 147 -25.09 5.32 -7.24
N GLN A 148 -25.75 4.42 -6.51
CA GLN A 148 -25.45 4.10 -5.12
C GLN A 148 -24.53 2.88 -5.06
N PHE A 149 -23.47 2.98 -4.25
CA PHE A 149 -22.49 1.91 -4.05
C PHE A 149 -22.55 1.42 -2.61
N GLU A 150 -22.96 0.18 -2.41
CA GLU A 150 -23.02 -0.45 -1.09
C GLU A 150 -22.01 -1.60 -1.01
N VAL A 151 -21.09 -1.53 -0.04
CA VAL A 151 -20.18 -2.64 0.25
C VAL A 151 -20.92 -3.65 1.11
N LEU A 152 -21.36 -4.75 0.52
CA LEU A 152 -22.09 -5.82 1.21
C LEU A 152 -21.17 -6.62 2.13
N SER A 153 -19.95 -6.90 1.66
CA SER A 153 -18.92 -7.57 2.46
C SER A 153 -17.53 -7.26 1.93
N THR A 154 -16.54 -7.36 2.82
CA THR A 154 -15.14 -7.20 2.46
C THR A 154 -14.30 -8.19 3.26
N ASN A 155 -13.32 -8.81 2.61
CA ASN A 155 -12.29 -9.64 3.22
C ASN A 155 -10.92 -9.35 2.58
N GLY A 156 -9.84 -9.85 3.15
CA GLY A 156 -8.50 -9.60 2.61
C GLY A 156 -7.37 -10.06 3.52
N ASP A 157 -6.15 -9.83 3.04
CA ASP A 157 -4.92 -9.98 3.81
C ASP A 157 -4.01 -8.77 3.55
N THR A 158 -3.77 -7.99 4.60
CA THR A 158 -2.91 -6.80 4.56
C THR A 158 -1.42 -7.13 4.43
N PHE A 159 -1.06 -8.40 4.32
CA PHE A 159 0.30 -8.92 4.17
C PHE A 159 0.41 -10.03 3.13
N LEU A 160 -0.31 -9.89 2.02
CA LEU A 160 -0.22 -10.79 0.87
C LEU A 160 -0.18 -9.95 -0.41
N GLY A 161 0.83 -10.13 -1.24
CA GLY A 161 0.90 -9.43 -2.54
C GLY A 161 2.12 -9.83 -3.35
N GLY A 162 2.40 -9.09 -4.41
CA GLY A 162 3.54 -9.33 -5.31
C GLY A 162 4.90 -9.51 -4.62
N GLU A 163 5.17 -8.79 -3.52
CA GLU A 163 6.41 -8.94 -2.75
C GLU A 163 6.60 -10.39 -2.23
N ASP A 164 5.50 -11.10 -1.92
CA ASP A 164 5.55 -12.50 -1.48
C ASP A 164 5.83 -13.46 -2.65
N PHE A 165 5.37 -13.12 -3.86
CA PHE A 165 5.66 -13.87 -5.08
C PHE A 165 7.13 -13.69 -5.47
N ASP A 166 7.63 -12.45 -5.44
CA ASP A 166 9.04 -12.12 -5.70
C ASP A 166 9.95 -12.95 -4.79
N LEU A 167 9.65 -13.02 -3.48
CA LEU A 167 10.42 -13.81 -2.54
C LEU A 167 10.46 -15.30 -2.89
N ARG A 168 9.32 -15.90 -3.28
CA ARG A 168 9.30 -17.33 -3.67
C ARG A 168 10.16 -17.59 -4.90
N ILE A 169 10.18 -16.67 -5.85
CA ILE A 169 11.02 -16.77 -7.05
C ILE A 169 12.49 -16.60 -6.67
N ILE A 170 12.82 -15.58 -5.87
CA ILE A 170 14.17 -15.34 -5.36
C ILE A 170 14.71 -16.56 -4.63
N ASP A 171 13.94 -17.12 -3.69
CA ASP A 171 14.37 -18.31 -2.93
C ASP A 171 14.65 -19.50 -3.85
N HIS A 172 13.80 -19.74 -4.84
CA HIS A 172 14.00 -20.79 -5.82
C HIS A 172 15.29 -20.58 -6.63
N LEU A 173 15.54 -19.36 -7.10
CA LEU A 173 16.74 -19.01 -7.87
C LEU A 173 18.01 -19.15 -7.03
N VAL A 174 17.99 -18.68 -5.78
CA VAL A 174 19.15 -18.75 -4.88
C VAL A 174 19.47 -20.19 -4.49
N GLU A 175 18.44 -21.00 -4.19
CA GLU A 175 18.64 -22.43 -3.92
C GLU A 175 19.23 -23.18 -5.12
N SER A 176 18.76 -22.86 -6.33
CA SER A 176 19.25 -23.49 -7.56
C SER A 176 20.70 -23.07 -7.83
N PHE A 177 21.02 -21.78 -7.72
CA PHE A 177 22.37 -21.28 -7.88
C PHE A 177 23.35 -21.88 -6.86
N LYS A 178 22.93 -22.03 -5.60
CA LYS A 178 23.74 -22.67 -4.56
C LYS A 178 24.03 -24.15 -4.88
N LYS A 179 23.05 -24.88 -5.44
CA LYS A 179 23.25 -26.28 -5.85
C LYS A 179 24.21 -26.39 -7.04
N GLU A 180 24.10 -25.49 -8.01
CA GLU A 180 24.88 -25.55 -9.25
C GLU A 180 26.30 -25.00 -9.10
N GLN A 181 26.45 -23.91 -8.35
CA GLN A 181 27.70 -23.13 -8.26
C GLN A 181 28.36 -23.20 -6.88
N GLY A 182 27.69 -23.77 -5.87
CA GLY A 182 28.21 -23.87 -4.50
C GLY A 182 28.23 -22.55 -3.72
N VAL A 183 27.71 -21.47 -4.31
CA VAL A 183 27.72 -20.11 -3.72
C VAL A 183 26.32 -19.74 -3.23
N ASP A 184 26.22 -19.27 -1.99
CA ASP A 184 24.95 -18.78 -1.43
C ASP A 184 24.83 -17.27 -1.61
N LEU A 185 24.00 -16.86 -2.58
CA LEU A 185 23.78 -15.46 -2.92
C LEU A 185 23.13 -14.65 -1.78
N ARG A 186 22.54 -15.32 -0.77
CA ARG A 186 21.94 -14.63 0.39
C ARG A 186 22.94 -13.80 1.18
N ASN A 187 24.23 -14.11 1.05
CA ASN A 187 25.31 -13.41 1.74
C ASN A 187 25.81 -12.16 1.01
N ASP A 188 25.30 -11.88 -0.20
CA ASP A 188 25.67 -10.71 -1.00
C ASP A 188 24.43 -9.81 -1.20
N PRO A 189 24.29 -8.73 -0.40
CA PRO A 189 23.16 -7.81 -0.51
C PRO A 189 23.01 -7.16 -1.89
N LEU A 190 24.12 -6.91 -2.62
CA LEU A 190 24.07 -6.32 -3.96
C LEU A 190 23.56 -7.33 -4.98
N ALA A 191 23.98 -8.59 -4.87
CA ALA A 191 23.47 -9.66 -5.72
C ALA A 191 21.99 -9.92 -5.48
N LEU A 192 21.54 -9.95 -4.21
CA LEU A 192 20.12 -10.08 -3.87
C LEU A 192 19.28 -8.93 -4.40
N GLN A 193 19.78 -7.69 -4.30
CA GLN A 193 19.07 -6.54 -4.85
C GLN A 193 18.90 -6.67 -6.37
N ARG A 194 19.96 -7.06 -7.09
CA ARG A 194 19.91 -7.27 -8.55
C ARG A 194 19.03 -8.44 -8.97
N LEU A 195 18.83 -9.43 -8.09
CA LEU A 195 17.95 -10.57 -8.35
C LEU A 195 16.47 -10.20 -8.17
N LYS A 196 16.20 -9.16 -7.37
CA LYS A 196 14.85 -8.66 -7.10
C LYS A 196 14.35 -7.69 -8.18
N GLU A 197 15.26 -6.94 -8.81
CA GLU A 197 14.97 -6.00 -9.92
C GLU A 197 14.82 -6.74 -11.26
#